data_AF-A0A519X1J8-F1
#
_entry.id   AF-A0A519X1J8-F1
#
_cell.length_a   1.000
_cell.length_b   1.000
_cell.length_c   1.000
_cell.angle_alpha   90.00
_cell.angle_beta   90.00
_cell.angle_gamma   90.00
#
_symmetry.space_group_name_H-M   'P 1'
#
loop_
_entity.id
_entity.type
_entity.pdbx_description
1 polymer ?
#
loop_
_entity_poly.entity_id
_entity_poly.type
_entity_poly.pdbx_seq_one_letter_code
_entity_poly.pdbx_strand_id
1 'polypeptide(L)'
;RKYFDVNSYVDYYIVNEVIGNPDAFRSTYLFKKRNDDKIYTGPIWDFDKAANNDNRLGDQVNGLMSNAAFEPKIWFKRFMMDQSFRQRIRNRWNELKPKIQALPNEIAPLKKKLAVSQVRNFRRWDILNKQSYLELYVSGSYDGEINYLNNFLVKHIAYLDDKFNGAEYQ
;
A
#
# COMPACT_ATOMS: atom_id res chain seq x y z
N ARG A 1 24.38 0.59 -2.04
CA ARG A 1 24.30 1.66 -3.07
C ARG A 1 24.98 1.26 -4.40
N LYS A 2 26.16 0.61 -4.42
CA LYS A 2 26.84 0.19 -5.67
C LYS A 2 25.99 -0.73 -6.57
N TYR A 3 25.34 -1.73 -5.99
CA TYR A 3 24.62 -2.77 -6.73
C TYR A 3 23.09 -2.70 -6.62
N PHE A 4 22.56 -1.61 -6.05
CA PHE A 4 21.15 -1.53 -5.73
C PHE A 4 20.63 -0.12 -6.02
N ASP A 5 19.58 -0.04 -6.81
CA ASP A 5 18.91 1.21 -7.11
C ASP A 5 17.95 1.58 -5.98
N VAL A 6 18.43 2.45 -5.09
CA VAL A 6 17.70 2.88 -3.90
C VAL A 6 16.40 3.59 -4.26
N ASN A 7 16.37 4.35 -5.36
CA ASN A 7 15.18 5.11 -5.73
C ASN A 7 14.02 4.18 -6.12
N SER A 8 14.30 3.12 -6.90
CA SER A 8 13.28 2.11 -7.23
C SER A 8 12.68 1.45 -5.99
N TYR A 9 13.48 1.23 -4.95
CA TYR A 9 13.00 0.65 -3.70
C TYR A 9 12.23 1.65 -2.84
N VAL A 10 12.60 2.94 -2.86
CA VAL A 10 11.82 4.00 -2.23
C VAL A 10 10.43 4.12 -2.88
N ASP A 11 10.36 4.08 -4.22
CA ASP A 11 9.09 4.08 -4.95
C ASP A 11 8.24 2.85 -4.59
N TYR A 12 8.86 1.66 -4.60
CA TYR A 12 8.20 0.42 -4.19
C TYR A 12 7.65 0.50 -2.75
N TYR A 13 8.45 1.01 -1.81
CA TYR A 13 8.06 1.14 -0.42
C TYR A 13 6.89 2.10 -0.25
N ILE A 14 6.96 3.29 -0.86
CA ILE A 14 5.88 4.29 -0.77
C ILE A 14 4.57 3.73 -1.30
N VAL A 15 4.57 3.04 -2.45
CA VAL A 15 3.33 2.48 -3.01
C VAL A 15 2.72 1.42 -2.08
N ASN A 16 3.55 0.56 -1.49
CA ASN A 16 3.06 -0.45 -0.54
C ASN A 16 2.55 0.17 0.77
N GLU A 17 3.20 1.22 1.28
CA GLU A 17 2.73 1.94 2.47
C GLU A 17 1.41 2.66 2.16
N VAL A 18 1.27 3.36 1.03
CA VAL A 18 0.03 4.10 0.68
C VAL A 18 -1.22 3.22 0.72
N ILE A 19 -1.12 1.97 0.29
CA ILE A 19 -2.24 1.04 0.32
C ILE A 19 -2.26 0.16 1.58
N GLY A 20 -1.25 0.22 2.44
CA GLY A 20 -1.10 -0.69 3.58
C GLY A 20 -1.02 -2.18 3.18
N ASN A 21 -0.09 -2.55 2.29
CA ASN A 21 0.04 -3.93 1.82
C ASN A 21 0.69 -4.88 2.86
N PRO A 22 -0.05 -5.91 3.37
CA PRO A 22 0.50 -6.89 4.32
C PRO A 22 1.67 -7.70 3.78
N ASP A 23 1.73 -7.91 2.46
CA ASP A 23 2.72 -8.74 1.78
C ASP A 23 3.89 -7.94 1.19
N ALA A 24 4.00 -6.65 1.53
CA ALA A 24 4.99 -5.71 1.01
C ALA A 24 6.46 -6.17 1.10
N PHE A 25 6.80 -7.08 2.01
CA PHE A 25 8.17 -7.60 2.15
C PHE A 25 8.32 -9.10 1.82
N ARG A 26 7.21 -9.78 1.49
CA ARG A 26 7.20 -11.17 1.00
C ARG A 26 7.11 -11.23 -0.52
N SER A 27 6.30 -10.37 -1.12
CA SER A 27 6.00 -10.34 -2.56
C SER A 27 6.85 -9.29 -3.30
N THR A 28 8.15 -9.26 -3.03
CA THR A 28 9.09 -8.29 -3.63
C THR A 28 9.71 -8.84 -4.90
N TYR A 29 9.36 -8.25 -6.05
CA TYR A 29 10.04 -8.54 -7.31
C TYR A 29 11.28 -7.65 -7.49
N LEU A 30 12.39 -8.27 -7.87
CA LEU A 30 13.66 -7.61 -8.15
C LEU A 30 14.15 -7.96 -9.55
N PHE A 31 14.69 -7.00 -10.28
CA PHE A 31 15.21 -7.22 -11.63
C PHE A 31 16.51 -6.48 -11.90
N LYS A 32 17.22 -6.92 -12.95
CA LYS A 32 18.44 -6.30 -13.45
C LYS A 32 18.23 -5.83 -14.88
N LYS A 33 18.65 -4.60 -15.18
CA LYS A 33 18.69 -4.10 -16.56
C LYS A 33 19.95 -4.62 -17.25
N ARG A 34 19.87 -4.90 -18.55
CA ARG A 34 21.05 -5.31 -19.32
C ARG A 34 22.11 -4.20 -19.25
N ASN A 35 23.36 -4.58 -18.98
CA ASN A 35 24.52 -3.67 -18.87
C ASN A 35 24.44 -2.62 -17.73
N ASP A 36 23.63 -2.86 -16.71
CA ASP A 36 23.62 -2.07 -15.48
C ASP A 36 23.90 -3.00 -14.30
N ASP A 37 24.86 -2.66 -13.45
CA ASP A 37 25.23 -3.47 -12.28
C ASP A 37 24.24 -3.37 -11.11
N LYS A 38 23.22 -2.52 -11.22
CA LYS A 38 22.19 -2.36 -10.19
C LYS A 38 21.04 -3.36 -10.33
N ILE A 39 20.55 -3.78 -9.16
CA ILE A 39 19.26 -4.42 -8.97
C ILE A 39 18.22 -3.32 -8.70
N TYR A 40 17.08 -3.45 -9.37
CA TYR A 40 15.91 -2.58 -9.27
C TYR A 40 14.76 -3.33 -8.60
N THR A 41 13.86 -2.58 -7.95
CA THR A 41 12.71 -3.13 -7.22
C THR A 41 11.41 -2.78 -7.91
N GLY A 42 10.47 -3.73 -7.91
CA GLY A 42 9.21 -3.65 -8.64
C GLY A 42 9.26 -4.44 -9.95
N PRO A 43 8.13 -4.68 -10.63
CA PRO A 43 6.83 -4.03 -10.39
C PRO A 43 6.17 -4.47 -9.08
N ILE A 44 5.18 -3.69 -8.65
CA ILE A 44 4.33 -4.03 -7.50
C ILE A 44 3.52 -5.30 -7.78
N TRP A 45 3.17 -6.03 -6.72
CA TRP A 45 2.41 -7.29 -6.82
C TRP A 45 1.61 -7.56 -5.53
N ASP A 46 0.50 -8.29 -5.67
CA ASP A 46 -0.33 -8.84 -4.57
C ASP A 46 -0.94 -7.81 -3.61
N PHE A 47 -2.03 -7.15 -4.04
CA PHE A 47 -2.68 -6.04 -3.32
C PHE A 47 -4.13 -6.39 -2.89
N ASP A 48 -4.53 -7.66 -3.02
CA ASP A 48 -5.88 -8.16 -2.72
C ASP A 48 -6.27 -8.04 -1.24
N LYS A 49 -5.28 -8.15 -0.33
CA LYS A 49 -5.41 -8.04 1.14
C LYS A 49 -5.03 -6.65 1.67
N ALA A 50 -4.64 -5.75 0.78
CA ALA A 50 -4.29 -4.38 1.15
C ALA A 50 -5.54 -3.56 1.51
N ALA A 51 -5.34 -2.28 1.78
CA ALA A 51 -6.39 -1.33 2.14
C ALA A 51 -7.17 -1.70 3.41
N ASN A 52 -6.45 -2.13 4.45
CA ASN A 52 -7.02 -2.55 5.73
C ASN A 52 -7.93 -3.79 5.64
N ASN A 53 -7.66 -4.68 4.69
CA ASN A 53 -8.50 -5.84 4.39
C ASN A 53 -7.89 -7.18 4.84
N ASP A 54 -7.11 -7.16 5.93
CA ASP A 54 -6.46 -8.36 6.48
C ASP A 54 -6.58 -8.42 8.00
N ASN A 55 -7.49 -9.28 8.49
CA ASN A 55 -7.76 -9.44 9.91
C ASN A 55 -6.55 -9.96 10.72
N ARG A 56 -5.52 -10.51 10.06
CA ARG A 56 -4.28 -10.95 10.72
C ARG A 56 -3.43 -9.78 11.18
N LEU A 57 -3.58 -8.62 10.55
CA LEU A 57 -2.87 -7.38 10.92
C LEU A 57 -3.72 -6.49 11.85
N GLY A 58 -5.03 -6.69 11.89
CA GLY A 58 -5.95 -5.77 12.57
C GLY A 58 -6.03 -4.41 11.85
N ASP A 59 -6.56 -3.39 12.54
CA ASP A 59 -6.70 -2.05 11.96
C ASP A 59 -5.33 -1.34 11.85
N GLN A 60 -4.94 -1.05 10.63
CA GLN A 60 -3.68 -0.40 10.27
C GLN A 60 -3.88 1.00 9.65
N VAL A 61 -5.04 1.64 9.84
CA VAL A 61 -5.24 3.05 9.41
C VAL A 61 -4.12 3.97 9.91
N ASN A 62 -3.62 3.73 11.13
CA ASN A 62 -2.51 4.48 11.74
C ASN A 62 -1.25 3.62 11.97
N GLY A 63 -1.03 2.62 11.11
CA GLY A 63 0.13 1.74 11.15
C GLY A 63 1.11 2.01 10.02
N LEU A 64 2.35 1.55 10.16
CA LEU A 64 3.30 1.46 9.05
C LEU A 64 3.50 -0.01 8.69
N MET A 65 3.52 -0.33 7.40
CA MET A 65 3.78 -1.70 6.94
C MET A 65 5.19 -2.14 7.30
N SER A 66 6.16 -1.21 7.34
CA SER A 66 7.49 -1.47 7.91
C SER A 66 7.47 -2.08 9.32
N ASN A 67 6.40 -1.85 10.09
CA ASN A 67 6.17 -2.50 11.38
C ASN A 67 5.23 -3.71 11.25
N ALA A 68 4.03 -3.50 10.70
CA ALA A 68 2.90 -4.44 10.76
C ALA A 68 2.89 -5.52 9.67
N ALA A 69 3.42 -5.25 8.47
CA ALA A 69 3.42 -6.22 7.38
C ALA A 69 4.22 -7.47 7.74
N PHE A 70 4.05 -8.53 6.97
CA PHE A 70 4.73 -9.77 7.30
C PHE A 70 6.25 -9.71 7.03
N GLU A 71 7.01 -10.45 7.82
CA GLU A 71 8.43 -10.69 7.59
C GLU A 71 8.65 -11.49 6.28
N PRO A 72 9.81 -11.41 5.62
CA PRO A 72 11.07 -10.83 6.11
C PRO A 72 11.25 -9.35 5.77
N LYS A 73 11.60 -8.53 6.77
CA LYS A 73 11.90 -7.09 6.59
C LYS A 73 13.39 -6.75 6.66
N ILE A 74 14.28 -7.74 6.55
CA ILE A 74 15.71 -7.59 6.88
C ILE A 74 16.41 -6.50 6.04
N TRP A 75 16.15 -6.46 4.72
CA TRP A 75 16.72 -5.45 3.84
C TRP A 75 16.17 -4.06 4.13
N PHE A 76 14.86 -3.95 4.36
CA PHE A 76 14.22 -2.71 4.74
C PHE A 76 14.80 -2.16 6.05
N LYS A 77 14.86 -2.99 7.10
CA LYS A 77 15.45 -2.63 8.40
C LYS A 77 16.90 -2.17 8.25
N ARG A 78 17.67 -2.81 7.37
CA ARG A 78 19.04 -2.37 7.06
C ARG A 78 19.09 -1.02 6.36
N PHE A 79 18.20 -0.76 5.40
CA PHE A 79 18.13 0.54 4.74
C PHE A 79 17.70 1.65 5.70
N MET A 80 16.75 1.38 6.59
CA MET A 80 16.29 2.34 7.58
C MET A 80 17.35 2.75 8.60
N MET A 81 18.50 2.07 8.70
CA MET A 81 19.63 2.54 9.52
C MET A 81 20.36 3.74 8.88
N ASP A 82 20.26 3.90 7.56
CA ASP A 82 20.89 4.97 6.80
C ASP A 82 20.00 6.22 6.77
N GLN A 83 20.47 7.32 7.38
CA GLN A 83 19.72 8.58 7.42
C GLN A 83 19.34 9.08 6.03
N SER A 84 20.24 8.94 5.05
CA SER A 84 19.95 9.40 3.70
C SER A 84 18.87 8.57 3.01
N PHE A 85 18.64 7.33 3.43
CA PHE A 85 17.52 6.52 2.93
C PHE A 85 16.19 7.05 3.48
N ARG A 86 16.13 7.36 4.77
CA ARG A 86 14.93 7.93 5.41
C ARG A 86 14.58 9.30 4.81
N GLN A 87 15.57 10.17 4.61
CA GLN A 87 15.40 11.44 3.91
C GLN A 87 14.90 11.28 2.46
N ARG A 88 15.35 10.24 1.74
CA ARG A 88 14.84 9.95 0.39
C ARG A 88 13.37 9.57 0.40
N ILE A 89 12.90 8.81 1.39
CA ILE A 89 11.47 8.50 1.55
C ILE A 89 10.69 9.79 1.74
N ARG A 90 11.10 10.66 2.67
CA ARG A 90 10.44 11.95 2.90
C ARG A 90 10.40 12.83 1.65
N ASN A 91 11.53 12.99 0.98
CA ASN A 91 11.62 13.85 -0.21
C ASN A 91 10.74 13.31 -1.33
N ARG A 92 10.78 11.98 -1.56
CA ARG A 92 9.97 11.35 -2.59
C ARG A 92 8.48 11.36 -2.26
N TRP A 93 8.12 11.17 -1.00
CA TRP A 93 6.75 11.34 -0.51
C TRP A 93 6.23 12.73 -0.83
N ASN A 94 6.97 13.78 -0.45
CA ASN A 94 6.54 15.16 -0.65
C ASN A 94 6.44 15.54 -2.14
N GLU A 95 7.27 14.97 -3.01
CA GLU A 95 7.15 15.11 -4.47
C GLU A 95 5.85 14.48 -4.99
N LEU A 96 5.50 13.29 -4.51
CA LEU A 96 4.34 12.53 -4.96
C LEU A 96 3.03 12.91 -4.24
N LYS A 97 3.13 13.60 -3.10
CA LYS A 97 2.01 13.92 -2.20
C LYS A 97 0.78 14.47 -2.90
N PRO A 98 0.86 15.44 -3.83
CA PRO A 98 -0.33 15.94 -4.51
C PRO A 98 -1.08 14.86 -5.30
N LYS A 99 -0.35 13.91 -5.92
CA LYS A 99 -0.94 12.79 -6.64
C LYS A 99 -1.51 11.74 -5.69
N ILE A 100 -0.78 11.43 -4.61
CA ILE A 100 -1.22 10.46 -3.60
C ILE A 100 -2.50 10.95 -2.91
N GLN A 101 -2.57 12.22 -2.51
CA GLN A 101 -3.76 12.81 -1.89
C GLN A 101 -4.98 12.81 -2.82
N ALA A 102 -4.78 12.77 -4.14
CA ALA A 102 -5.85 12.68 -5.11
C ALA A 102 -6.34 11.24 -5.37
N LEU A 103 -5.65 10.20 -4.88
CA LEU A 103 -6.01 8.79 -5.13
C LEU A 103 -7.46 8.43 -4.76
N PRO A 104 -8.05 8.92 -3.66
CA PRO A 104 -9.47 8.66 -3.36
C PRO A 104 -10.42 9.07 -4.49
N ASN A 105 -10.04 10.05 -5.33
CA ASN A 105 -10.86 10.49 -6.46
C ASN A 105 -10.99 9.42 -7.56
N GLU A 106 -10.07 8.44 -7.62
CA GLU A 106 -10.11 7.33 -8.57
C GLU A 106 -11.21 6.30 -8.24
N ILE A 107 -11.74 6.32 -7.01
CA ILE A 107 -12.82 5.40 -6.60
C ILE A 107 -14.08 5.61 -7.44
N ALA A 108 -14.49 6.86 -7.65
CA ALA A 108 -15.72 7.18 -8.39
C ALA A 108 -15.73 6.65 -9.84
N PRO A 109 -14.70 6.88 -10.68
CA PRO A 109 -14.67 6.32 -12.03
C PRO A 109 -14.59 4.78 -12.03
N LEU A 110 -13.87 4.16 -11.07
CA LEU A 110 -13.81 2.71 -10.95
C LEU A 110 -15.15 2.10 -10.52
N LYS A 111 -15.85 2.70 -9.55
CA LYS A 111 -17.23 2.33 -9.17
C LYS A 111 -18.17 2.40 -10.37
N LYS A 112 -18.09 3.48 -11.17
CA LYS A 112 -18.88 3.62 -12.41
C LYS A 112 -18.56 2.50 -13.41
N LYS A 113 -17.28 2.17 -13.59
CA LYS A 113 -16.83 1.09 -14.49
C LYS A 113 -17.36 -0.29 -14.07
N LEU A 114 -17.50 -0.53 -12.76
CA LEU A 114 -17.93 -1.82 -12.19
C LEU A 114 -19.44 -1.92 -11.92
N ALA A 115 -20.22 -0.85 -12.18
CA ALA A 115 -21.62 -0.74 -11.78
C ALA A 115 -22.49 -1.93 -12.19
N VAL A 116 -22.26 -2.50 -13.39
CA VAL A 116 -23.02 -3.65 -13.89
C VAL A 116 -22.44 -4.99 -13.41
N SER A 117 -21.11 -5.14 -13.44
CA SER A 117 -20.46 -6.41 -13.13
C SER A 117 -20.58 -6.77 -11.65
N GLN A 118 -20.51 -5.79 -10.76
CA GLN A 118 -20.64 -6.04 -9.31
C GLN A 118 -22.02 -6.62 -8.96
N VAL A 119 -23.11 -6.12 -9.55
CA VAL A 119 -24.47 -6.63 -9.31
C VAL A 119 -24.58 -8.10 -9.72
N ARG A 120 -24.05 -8.45 -10.90
CA ARG A 120 -24.05 -9.84 -11.39
C ARG A 120 -23.19 -10.75 -10.51
N ASN A 121 -22.04 -10.24 -10.06
CA ASN A 121 -21.14 -10.95 -9.15
C ASN A 121 -21.86 -11.31 -7.85
N PHE A 122 -22.42 -10.34 -7.14
CA PHE A 122 -23.03 -10.59 -5.83
C PHE A 122 -24.40 -11.27 -5.91
N ARG A 123 -25.05 -11.29 -7.07
CA ARG A 123 -26.18 -12.19 -7.33
C ARG A 123 -25.76 -13.66 -7.38
N ARG A 124 -24.58 -13.96 -7.94
CA ARG A 124 -24.06 -15.32 -8.03
C ARG A 124 -23.37 -15.75 -6.74
N TRP A 125 -22.61 -14.85 -6.13
CA TRP A 125 -21.85 -15.06 -4.91
C TRP A 125 -22.34 -14.09 -3.83
N ASP A 126 -23.33 -14.52 -3.04
CA ASP A 126 -23.92 -13.72 -1.97
C ASP A 126 -23.03 -13.72 -0.70
N ILE A 127 -21.97 -12.90 -0.77
CA ILE A 127 -20.93 -12.80 0.26
C ILE A 127 -20.86 -11.41 0.91
N LEU A 128 -21.67 -10.43 0.51
CA LEU A 128 -21.57 -9.06 1.03
C LEU A 128 -21.85 -8.93 2.54
N ASN A 129 -22.56 -9.90 3.11
CA ASN A 129 -22.90 -9.95 4.54
C ASN A 129 -22.07 -10.98 5.33
N LYS A 130 -21.00 -11.54 4.74
CA LYS A 130 -20.21 -12.61 5.34
C LYS A 130 -18.72 -12.35 5.10
N GLN A 131 -17.89 -12.67 6.08
CA GLN A 131 -16.46 -12.74 5.86
C GLN A 131 -16.18 -13.90 4.90
N SER A 132 -15.56 -13.64 3.75
CA SER A 132 -15.29 -14.66 2.73
C SER A 132 -13.86 -15.18 2.81
N TYR A 133 -12.94 -14.38 3.31
CA TYR A 133 -11.54 -14.73 3.43
C TYR A 133 -10.93 -14.09 4.69
N LEU A 134 -10.24 -12.97 4.55
CA LEU A 134 -9.50 -12.30 5.62
C LEU A 134 -10.01 -10.88 5.88
N GLU A 135 -11.17 -10.51 5.34
CA GLU A 135 -11.68 -9.15 5.46
C GLU A 135 -11.75 -8.74 6.94
N LEU A 136 -11.15 -7.59 7.27
CA LEU A 136 -11.18 -7.08 8.64
C LEU A 136 -12.58 -6.55 9.01
N TYR A 137 -13.29 -6.02 8.02
CA TYR A 137 -14.62 -5.45 8.16
C TYR A 137 -15.51 -5.93 7.02
N VAL A 138 -16.77 -6.21 7.32
CA VAL A 138 -17.79 -6.60 6.34
C VAL A 138 -18.92 -5.58 6.44
N SER A 139 -19.11 -4.81 5.39
CA SER A 139 -20.01 -3.66 5.40
C SER A 139 -21.48 -4.01 5.10
N GLY A 140 -21.76 -5.22 4.63
CA GLY A 140 -23.10 -5.67 4.25
C GLY A 140 -23.53 -5.26 2.83
N SER A 141 -22.76 -4.41 2.13
CA SER A 141 -23.14 -3.94 0.79
C SER A 141 -21.93 -3.48 -0.04
N TYR A 142 -22.03 -3.53 -1.37
CA TYR A 142 -20.95 -3.03 -2.25
C TYR A 142 -20.63 -1.55 -1.97
N ASP A 143 -21.63 -0.71 -1.74
CA ASP A 143 -21.41 0.71 -1.42
C ASP A 143 -20.78 0.92 -0.05
N GLY A 144 -21.08 0.04 0.91
CA GLY A 144 -20.40 0.00 2.20
C GLY A 144 -18.90 -0.31 2.06
N GLU A 145 -18.52 -1.29 1.22
CA GLU A 145 -17.12 -1.63 0.95
C GLU A 145 -16.38 -0.46 0.29
N ILE A 146 -17.03 0.22 -0.65
CA ILE A 146 -16.48 1.42 -1.28
C ILE A 146 -16.24 2.53 -0.23
N ASN A 147 -17.18 2.73 0.69
CA ASN A 147 -17.01 3.71 1.77
C ASN A 147 -15.89 3.32 2.73
N TYR A 148 -15.74 2.03 3.04
CA TYR A 148 -14.65 1.51 3.87
C TYR A 148 -13.28 1.79 3.24
N LEU A 149 -13.11 1.44 1.96
CA LEU A 149 -11.89 1.72 1.19
C LEU A 149 -11.57 3.23 1.15
N ASN A 150 -12.57 4.07 0.86
CA ASN A 150 -12.37 5.52 0.80
C ASN A 150 -11.92 6.09 2.15
N ASN A 151 -12.58 5.67 3.23
CA ASN A 151 -12.24 6.10 4.59
C ASN A 151 -10.83 5.67 4.99
N PHE A 152 -10.42 4.45 4.65
CA PHE A 152 -9.06 3.98 4.86
C PHE A 152 -8.07 4.89 4.11
N LEU A 153 -8.22 5.06 2.80
CA LEU A 153 -7.27 5.83 1.99
C LEU A 153 -7.10 7.26 2.51
N VAL A 154 -8.21 7.97 2.79
CA VAL A 154 -8.14 9.35 3.28
C VAL A 154 -7.40 9.44 4.62
N LYS A 155 -7.74 8.59 5.58
CA LYS A 155 -7.14 8.63 6.92
C LYS A 155 -5.69 8.15 6.92
N HIS A 156 -5.42 7.06 6.20
CA HIS A 156 -4.09 6.45 6.15
C HIS A 156 -3.08 7.34 5.41
N ILE A 157 -3.47 7.96 4.29
CA ILE A 157 -2.61 8.92 3.58
C ILE A 157 -2.27 10.13 4.48
N ALA A 158 -3.23 10.62 5.26
CA ALA A 158 -2.98 11.70 6.23
C ALA A 158 -2.02 11.26 7.34
N TYR A 159 -2.17 10.03 7.84
CA TYR A 159 -1.23 9.45 8.81
C TYR A 159 0.19 9.33 8.24
N LEU A 160 0.34 8.81 7.02
CA LEU A 160 1.64 8.67 6.35
C LEU A 160 2.30 10.04 6.13
N ASP A 161 1.52 11.07 5.80
CA ASP A 161 2.03 12.43 5.63
C ASP A 161 2.64 13.00 6.92
N ASP A 162 1.97 12.79 8.06
CA ASP A 162 2.51 13.13 9.38
C ASP A 162 3.79 12.32 9.67
N LYS A 163 3.75 11.00 9.48
CA LYS A 163 4.90 10.12 9.76
C LYS A 163 6.13 10.44 8.93
N PHE A 164 6.00 10.53 7.62
CA PHE A 164 7.15 10.75 6.74
C PHE A 164 7.71 12.18 6.82
N ASN A 165 6.98 13.13 7.42
CA ASN A 165 7.51 14.46 7.74
C ASN A 165 8.00 14.61 9.20
N GLY A 166 7.85 13.57 10.01
CA GLY A 166 8.34 13.51 11.39
C GLY A 166 9.86 13.32 11.51
N ALA A 167 10.36 13.43 12.74
CA ALA A 167 11.79 13.45 13.08
C ALA A 167 12.58 12.22 12.58
N GLU A 168 11.96 11.04 12.51
CA GLU A 168 12.61 9.81 12.04
C GLU A 168 13.10 9.92 10.59
N TYR A 169 12.41 10.71 9.77
CA TYR A 169 12.67 10.86 8.33
C TYR A 169 13.41 12.17 7.97
N GLN A 170 13.95 12.88 8.98
CA GLN A 170 14.73 14.12 8.81
C GLN A 170 16.23 13.89 8.57
#